data_AF-A0A5J5N8L8-F1
#
_entry.id   AF-A0A5J5N8L8-F1
#
_cell.length_a   1.000
_cell.length_b   1.000
_cell.length_c   1.000
_cell.angle_alpha   90.00
_cell.angle_beta   90.00
_cell.angle_gamma   90.00
#
_symmetry.space_group_name_H-M   'P 1'
#
loop_
_entity.id
_entity.type
_entity.pdbx_description
1 polymer ?
#
loop_
_entity_poly.entity_id
_entity_poly.type
_entity_poly.pdbx_seq_one_letter_code
_entity_poly.pdbx_strand_id
1 'polypeptide(L)'
;MDLSHNNLSGPIPSEILGLSSLSIVLSLSSNSLTGELAVEVEKLKNLGILDVSHNRLSGLLPKNLGSCVSLGKLFLEGNLFEGPIPSSLSSLRGLEALDLSDNNLSGGIPEFLVRFGALKYLNISFNDFERLIPSEGVFKNASATFVEGNSKLCGGIPELHLSICNSKTSANTSLGLNITIIVVISGVTLVFSIFLIIWFRKRKEQKPTTTHVENSLLQLSYQSILRATNGFSSQNLVGSGSFGYVYKGILEANGAVIAVKVLNLLNHRASRSFLVECEALKSIRHRNLVKVLTAISGIDYQGNDFKALIYEFMENGSLEDWLHSSVGMNEPETMRNLNFIQRVNVAVDVAHALEYLHHRCETPIIHCDLKPSNVLLDGEMVGHISDFGLAKILSGDKSNFSTNESSSVGLRGTIGYAPPEYGMGSELSTNGDVYSYGILLLEMLTGKRPTNERFTEGLSLHNFVKTALPDRVVEIIDPILLQESGRGGIVADITLNENNLGNDIRLQCLIAIFEIGLTCSTESPSERMDMSNVITKLCSIREKFLRPTRLRRGV
;
A
#
# COMPACT_ATOMS: atom_id res chain seq x y z
N MET A 1 -4.08 -22.83 -30.60
CA MET A 1 -4.49 -21.42 -30.60
C MET A 1 -3.61 -20.69 -29.61
N ASP A 2 -2.89 -19.69 -30.06
CA ASP A 2 -1.95 -18.93 -29.25
C ASP A 2 -2.35 -17.45 -29.35
N LEU A 3 -2.75 -16.88 -28.22
CA LEU A 3 -3.06 -15.46 -28.03
C LEU A 3 -2.17 -14.86 -26.92
N SER A 4 -1.06 -15.52 -26.61
CA SER A 4 -0.14 -15.07 -25.56
C SER A 4 0.54 -13.75 -25.92
N HIS A 5 1.07 -13.05 -24.92
CA HIS A 5 1.86 -11.82 -25.09
C HIS A 5 1.12 -10.71 -25.82
N ASN A 6 -0.13 -10.47 -25.41
CA ASN A 6 -0.95 -9.38 -25.91
C ASN A 6 -1.38 -8.48 -24.74
N ASN A 7 -2.17 -7.46 -25.04
CA ASN A 7 -2.78 -6.59 -24.02
C ASN A 7 -4.29 -6.89 -23.86
N LEU A 8 -4.68 -8.16 -24.00
CA LEU A 8 -6.07 -8.57 -23.84
C LEU A 8 -6.49 -8.39 -22.38
N SER A 9 -7.69 -7.88 -22.16
CA SER A 9 -8.21 -7.59 -20.82
C SER A 9 -9.67 -7.99 -20.69
N GLY A 10 -10.15 -8.08 -19.45
CA GLY A 10 -11.48 -8.61 -19.14
C GLY A 10 -11.49 -10.14 -18.99
N PRO A 11 -12.68 -10.73 -18.77
CA PRO A 11 -12.80 -12.17 -18.58
C PRO A 11 -12.52 -12.96 -19.85
N ILE A 12 -12.03 -14.20 -19.68
CA ILE A 12 -11.90 -15.15 -20.80
C ILE A 12 -13.31 -15.43 -21.35
N PRO A 13 -13.58 -15.12 -22.62
CA PRO A 13 -14.87 -15.44 -23.23
C PRO A 13 -15.16 -16.94 -23.16
N SER A 14 -16.36 -17.29 -22.70
CA SER A 14 -16.81 -18.69 -22.54
C SER A 14 -16.74 -19.47 -23.86
N GLU A 15 -16.87 -18.77 -24.98
CA GLU A 15 -16.79 -19.28 -26.33
C GLU A 15 -15.40 -19.83 -26.65
N ILE A 16 -14.33 -19.18 -26.16
CA ILE A 16 -12.94 -19.63 -26.34
C ILE A 16 -12.69 -20.90 -25.53
N LEU A 17 -13.15 -20.93 -24.28
CA LEU A 17 -13.08 -22.13 -23.43
C LEU A 17 -14.00 -23.26 -23.93
N GLY A 18 -14.96 -22.95 -24.79
CA GLY A 18 -15.89 -23.91 -25.39
C GLY A 18 -15.42 -24.57 -26.70
N LEU A 19 -14.25 -24.21 -27.24
CA LEU A 19 -13.75 -24.71 -28.52
C LEU A 19 -13.22 -26.15 -28.43
N SER A 20 -14.12 -27.13 -28.43
CA SER A 20 -13.79 -28.56 -28.36
C SER A 20 -12.88 -29.11 -29.48
N SER A 21 -12.70 -28.35 -30.57
CA SER A 21 -11.75 -28.68 -31.65
C SER A 21 -10.29 -28.45 -31.27
N LEU A 22 -10.00 -27.71 -30.20
CA LEU A 22 -8.64 -27.48 -29.73
C LEU A 22 -8.05 -28.77 -29.12
N SER A 23 -7.01 -29.30 -29.76
CA SER A 23 -6.34 -30.53 -29.34
C SER A 23 -4.87 -30.35 -28.94
N ILE A 24 -4.20 -29.30 -29.43
CA ILE A 24 -2.75 -29.14 -29.23
C ILE A 24 -2.47 -28.17 -28.08
N VAL A 25 -2.82 -26.90 -28.26
CA VAL A 25 -2.50 -25.83 -27.31
C VAL A 25 -3.58 -24.76 -27.30
N LEU A 26 -3.90 -24.25 -26.12
CA LEU A 26 -4.58 -22.99 -25.88
C LEU A 26 -3.66 -22.18 -24.96
N SER A 27 -2.97 -21.18 -25.51
CA SER A 27 -2.16 -20.25 -24.72
C SER A 27 -2.80 -18.87 -24.73
N LEU A 28 -3.08 -18.36 -23.54
CA LEU A 28 -3.60 -17.02 -23.23
C LEU A 28 -2.63 -16.27 -22.31
N SER A 29 -1.40 -16.75 -22.15
CA SER A 29 -0.46 -16.24 -21.16
C SER A 29 0.04 -14.83 -21.44
N SER A 30 0.57 -14.16 -20.42
CA SER A 30 1.14 -12.81 -20.53
C SER A 30 0.14 -11.81 -21.14
N ASN A 31 -1.01 -11.67 -20.49
CA ASN A 31 -2.08 -10.72 -20.84
C ASN A 31 -2.59 -10.02 -19.56
N SER A 32 -3.68 -9.27 -19.65
CA SER A 32 -4.37 -8.63 -18.52
C SER A 32 -5.76 -9.22 -18.27
N LEU A 33 -5.95 -10.52 -18.54
CA LEU A 33 -7.24 -11.21 -18.38
C LEU A 33 -7.63 -11.31 -16.90
N THR A 34 -8.90 -11.11 -16.59
CA THR A 34 -9.45 -11.06 -15.22
C THR A 34 -10.58 -12.08 -15.03
N GLY A 35 -11.12 -12.21 -13.82
CA GLY A 35 -12.25 -13.11 -13.54
C GLY A 35 -11.84 -14.58 -13.39
N GLU A 36 -12.83 -15.47 -13.35
CA GLU A 36 -12.59 -16.89 -13.04
C GLU A 36 -12.28 -17.73 -14.29
N LEU A 37 -11.57 -18.84 -14.09
CA LEU A 37 -11.49 -19.90 -15.11
C LEU A 37 -12.84 -20.62 -15.15
N ALA A 38 -13.68 -20.24 -16.10
CA ALA A 38 -15.07 -20.67 -16.15
C ALA A 38 -15.26 -22.19 -16.37
N VAL A 39 -16.45 -22.69 -16.02
CA VAL A 39 -16.81 -24.12 -16.06
C VAL A 39 -16.69 -24.72 -17.46
N GLU A 40 -16.82 -23.89 -18.51
CA GLU A 40 -16.72 -24.27 -19.92
C GLU A 40 -15.39 -24.93 -20.29
N VAL A 41 -14.34 -24.74 -19.50
CA VAL A 41 -13.05 -25.42 -19.66
C VAL A 41 -13.21 -26.94 -19.79
N GLU A 42 -14.27 -27.51 -19.21
CA GLU A 42 -14.62 -28.93 -19.31
C GLU A 42 -14.82 -29.45 -20.74
N LYS A 43 -15.08 -28.54 -21.69
CA LYS A 43 -15.27 -28.86 -23.11
C LYS A 43 -13.95 -29.12 -23.84
N LEU A 44 -12.82 -28.67 -23.28
CA LEU A 44 -11.47 -28.82 -23.86
C LEU A 44 -10.87 -30.20 -23.57
N LYS A 45 -11.64 -31.28 -23.79
CA LYS A 45 -11.26 -32.65 -23.41
C LYS A 45 -10.03 -33.19 -24.14
N ASN A 46 -9.81 -32.71 -25.36
CA ASN A 46 -8.73 -33.16 -26.24
C ASN A 46 -7.47 -32.31 -26.13
N LEU A 47 -7.49 -31.24 -25.32
CA LEU A 47 -6.41 -30.26 -25.28
C LEU A 47 -5.16 -30.83 -24.63
N GLY A 48 -4.01 -30.72 -25.31
CA GLY A 48 -2.72 -31.15 -24.77
C GLY A 48 -2.07 -30.14 -23.82
N ILE A 49 -2.18 -28.84 -24.10
CA ILE A 49 -1.56 -27.77 -23.32
C ILE A 49 -2.58 -26.66 -23.06
N LEU A 50 -2.79 -26.35 -21.78
CA LEU A 50 -3.51 -25.16 -21.35
C LEU A 50 -2.54 -24.24 -20.61
N ASP A 51 -2.38 -23.04 -21.13
CA ASP A 51 -1.52 -22.01 -20.57
C ASP A 51 -2.30 -20.70 -20.42
N VAL A 52 -2.53 -20.29 -19.17
CA VAL A 52 -3.20 -19.03 -18.84
C VAL A 52 -2.35 -18.19 -17.87
N SER A 53 -1.04 -18.44 -17.84
CA SER A 53 -0.14 -17.83 -16.87
C SER A 53 0.05 -16.32 -17.08
N HIS A 54 0.58 -15.64 -16.06
CA HIS A 54 0.85 -14.20 -16.07
C HIS A 54 -0.36 -13.38 -16.52
N ASN A 55 -1.45 -13.52 -15.78
CA ASN A 55 -2.71 -12.79 -15.95
C ASN A 55 -3.22 -12.31 -14.57
N ARG A 56 -4.47 -11.89 -14.47
CA ARG A 56 -5.14 -11.51 -13.22
C ARG A 56 -6.38 -12.36 -12.96
N LEU A 57 -6.34 -13.64 -13.37
CA LEU A 57 -7.44 -14.58 -13.16
C LEU A 57 -7.55 -14.91 -11.67
N SER A 58 -8.76 -14.99 -11.14
CA SER A 58 -9.03 -15.14 -9.71
C SER A 58 -10.08 -16.20 -9.41
N GLY A 59 -10.35 -16.46 -8.13
CA GLY A 59 -11.33 -17.45 -7.69
C GLY A 59 -10.76 -18.86 -7.56
N LEU A 60 -11.64 -19.84 -7.38
CA LEU A 60 -11.24 -21.24 -7.18
C LEU A 60 -10.89 -21.92 -8.51
N LEU A 61 -9.96 -22.88 -8.48
CA LEU A 61 -9.76 -23.77 -9.61
C LEU A 61 -11.05 -24.57 -9.88
N PRO A 62 -11.61 -24.55 -11.11
CA PRO A 62 -12.86 -25.20 -11.40
C PRO A 62 -12.71 -26.71 -11.31
N LYS A 63 -13.60 -27.37 -10.55
CA LYS A 63 -13.59 -28.83 -10.41
C LYS A 63 -13.67 -29.54 -11.77
N ASN A 64 -14.36 -28.92 -12.73
CA ASN A 64 -14.58 -29.48 -14.06
C ASN A 64 -13.32 -29.51 -14.94
N LEU A 65 -12.23 -28.82 -14.57
CA LEU A 65 -10.93 -28.92 -15.24
C LEU A 65 -10.39 -30.35 -15.25
N GLY A 66 -10.78 -31.17 -14.26
CA GLY A 66 -10.46 -32.61 -14.24
C GLY A 66 -11.02 -33.41 -15.43
N SER A 67 -11.93 -32.84 -16.23
CA SER A 67 -12.47 -33.46 -17.44
C SER A 67 -11.51 -33.41 -18.64
N CYS A 68 -10.48 -32.55 -18.58
CA CYS A 68 -9.50 -32.34 -19.65
C CYS A 68 -8.40 -33.41 -19.65
N VAL A 69 -8.80 -34.69 -19.72
CA VAL A 69 -7.93 -35.86 -19.47
C VAL A 69 -6.74 -35.99 -20.43
N SER A 70 -6.76 -35.30 -21.58
CA SER A 70 -5.65 -35.26 -22.53
C SER A 70 -4.57 -34.23 -22.20
N LEU A 71 -4.76 -33.41 -21.15
CA LEU A 71 -3.77 -32.41 -20.76
C LEU A 71 -2.45 -33.08 -20.35
N GLY A 72 -1.40 -32.73 -21.08
CA GLY A 72 -0.02 -33.03 -20.76
C GLY A 72 0.69 -31.88 -20.04
N LYS A 73 0.26 -30.62 -20.26
CA LYS A 73 0.84 -29.45 -19.57
C LYS A 73 -0.24 -28.46 -19.13
N LEU A 74 -0.14 -28.01 -17.90
CA LEU A 74 -1.03 -27.04 -17.30
C LEU A 74 -0.21 -25.95 -16.60
N PHE A 75 -0.30 -24.72 -17.12
CA PHE A 75 0.43 -23.54 -16.65
C PHE A 75 -0.56 -22.47 -16.19
N LEU A 76 -0.60 -22.24 -14.88
CA LEU A 76 -1.50 -21.28 -14.21
C LEU A 76 -0.72 -20.20 -13.44
N GLU A 77 0.61 -20.16 -13.58
CA GLU A 77 1.48 -19.34 -12.75
C GLU A 77 1.22 -17.84 -12.87
N GLY A 78 1.49 -17.05 -11.82
CA GLY A 78 1.34 -15.60 -11.84
C GLY A 78 -0.10 -15.13 -12.05
N ASN A 79 -1.01 -15.63 -11.22
CA ASN A 79 -2.44 -15.28 -11.20
C ASN A 79 -2.90 -15.07 -9.74
N LEU A 80 -4.21 -14.95 -9.51
CA LEU A 80 -4.85 -14.72 -8.21
C LEU A 80 -5.78 -15.88 -7.81
N PHE A 81 -5.49 -17.12 -8.25
CA PHE A 81 -6.31 -18.29 -7.89
C PHE A 81 -6.18 -18.59 -6.39
N GLU A 82 -7.29 -18.98 -5.77
CA GLU A 82 -7.36 -19.23 -4.33
C GLU A 82 -7.96 -20.60 -3.96
N GLY A 83 -7.82 -20.98 -2.69
CA GLY A 83 -8.37 -22.23 -2.15
C GLY A 83 -7.56 -23.49 -2.53
N PRO A 84 -8.10 -24.69 -2.25
CA PRO A 84 -7.37 -25.93 -2.45
C PRO A 84 -7.37 -26.43 -3.89
N ILE A 85 -6.32 -27.16 -4.25
CA ILE A 85 -6.26 -27.93 -5.50
C ILE A 85 -7.42 -28.95 -5.50
N PRO A 86 -8.36 -28.88 -6.46
CA PRO A 86 -9.52 -29.75 -6.49
C PRO A 86 -9.15 -31.23 -6.65
N SER A 87 -9.78 -32.11 -5.86
CA SER A 87 -9.57 -33.56 -5.95
C SER A 87 -9.96 -34.16 -7.31
N SER A 88 -10.82 -33.48 -8.06
CA SER A 88 -11.20 -33.87 -9.43
C SER A 88 -10.02 -33.83 -10.41
N LEU A 89 -8.96 -33.06 -10.13
CA LEU A 89 -7.76 -33.06 -10.96
C LEU A 89 -7.03 -34.42 -10.94
N SER A 90 -7.33 -35.32 -10.01
CA SER A 90 -6.81 -36.71 -9.99
C SER A 90 -7.08 -37.51 -11.28
N SER A 91 -8.00 -37.05 -12.12
CA SER A 91 -8.30 -37.61 -13.45
C SER A 91 -7.25 -37.29 -14.51
N LEU A 92 -6.42 -36.24 -14.33
CA LEU A 92 -5.42 -35.77 -15.29
C LEU A 92 -4.13 -36.61 -15.26
N ARG A 93 -4.25 -37.93 -15.44
CA ARG A 93 -3.13 -38.88 -15.25
C ARG A 93 -2.01 -38.77 -16.29
N GLY A 94 -2.29 -38.12 -17.42
CA GLY A 94 -1.31 -37.86 -18.49
C GLY A 94 -0.45 -36.61 -18.28
N LEU A 95 -0.67 -35.87 -17.18
CA LEU A 95 0.00 -34.60 -16.95
C LEU A 95 1.51 -34.79 -16.73
N GLU A 96 2.30 -34.12 -17.56
CA GLU A 96 3.77 -34.13 -17.53
C GLU A 96 4.35 -32.89 -16.85
N ALA A 97 3.68 -31.74 -16.97
CA ALA A 97 4.10 -30.49 -16.33
C ALA A 97 2.90 -29.77 -15.69
N LEU A 98 3.07 -29.38 -14.43
CA LEU A 98 2.10 -28.59 -13.68
C LEU A 98 2.82 -27.41 -13.03
N ASP A 99 2.46 -26.19 -13.42
CA ASP A 99 2.88 -24.97 -12.75
C ASP A 99 1.66 -24.24 -12.17
N LEU A 100 1.68 -24.09 -10.85
CA LEU A 100 0.68 -23.39 -10.05
C LEU A 100 1.32 -22.24 -9.26
N SER A 101 2.58 -21.91 -9.54
CA SER A 101 3.33 -20.97 -8.71
C SER A 101 2.78 -19.54 -8.76
N ASP A 102 3.13 -18.73 -7.76
CA ASP A 102 2.76 -17.31 -7.72
C ASP A 102 1.23 -17.11 -7.83
N ASN A 103 0.51 -17.70 -6.87
CA ASN A 103 -0.94 -17.65 -6.71
C ASN A 103 -1.29 -17.61 -5.21
N ASN A 104 -2.59 -17.63 -4.86
CA ASN A 104 -3.09 -17.61 -3.49
C ASN A 104 -3.71 -18.98 -3.07
N LEU A 105 -3.23 -20.09 -3.65
CA LEU A 105 -3.75 -21.44 -3.39
C LEU A 105 -3.36 -21.90 -1.99
N SER A 106 -4.26 -22.61 -1.31
CA SER A 106 -4.09 -22.98 0.10
C SER A 106 -4.54 -24.42 0.40
N GLY A 107 -4.33 -24.88 1.63
CA GLY A 107 -4.67 -26.24 2.05
C GLY A 107 -3.54 -27.25 1.80
N GLY A 108 -3.85 -28.54 1.89
CA GLY A 108 -2.85 -29.60 1.76
C GLY A 108 -2.57 -29.97 0.32
N ILE A 109 -1.31 -30.33 0.01
CA ILE A 109 -0.93 -30.91 -1.27
C ILE A 109 -1.67 -32.24 -1.48
N PRO A 110 -2.48 -32.40 -2.55
CA PRO A 110 -3.25 -33.62 -2.74
C PRO A 110 -2.38 -34.84 -3.01
N GLU A 111 -2.69 -35.95 -2.34
CA GLU A 111 -1.96 -37.22 -2.48
C GLU A 111 -1.98 -37.78 -3.91
N PHE A 112 -2.98 -37.43 -4.73
CA PHE A 112 -3.04 -37.92 -6.10
C PHE A 112 -1.85 -37.48 -6.96
N LEU A 113 -1.19 -36.36 -6.64
CA LEU A 113 0.00 -35.88 -7.36
C LEU A 113 1.17 -36.86 -7.22
N VAL A 114 1.23 -37.61 -6.12
CA VAL A 114 2.19 -38.72 -5.93
C VAL A 114 1.95 -39.82 -6.96
N ARG A 115 0.71 -40.02 -7.38
CA ARG A 115 0.29 -41.10 -8.30
C ARG A 115 0.41 -40.71 -9.78
N PHE A 116 0.79 -39.48 -10.09
CA PHE A 116 0.99 -39.03 -11.46
C PHE A 116 2.35 -39.50 -11.99
N GLY A 117 2.39 -40.73 -12.50
CA GLY A 117 3.63 -41.33 -13.00
C GLY A 117 4.25 -40.64 -14.22
N ALA A 118 3.49 -39.81 -14.93
CA ALA A 118 3.99 -39.03 -16.08
C ALA A 118 4.56 -37.65 -15.68
N LEU A 119 4.32 -37.19 -14.44
CA LEU A 119 4.65 -35.84 -14.00
C LEU A 119 6.17 -35.69 -13.80
N LYS A 120 6.77 -34.82 -14.63
CA LYS A 120 8.21 -34.55 -14.68
C LYS A 120 8.57 -33.16 -14.15
N TYR A 121 7.58 -32.28 -14.03
CA TYR A 121 7.75 -30.92 -13.53
C TYR A 121 6.54 -30.54 -12.68
N LEU A 122 6.80 -30.17 -11.43
CA LEU A 122 5.81 -29.66 -10.50
C LEU A 122 6.35 -28.39 -9.85
N ASN A 123 5.66 -27.28 -10.07
CA ASN A 123 5.95 -26.05 -9.37
C ASN A 123 4.70 -25.57 -8.65
N ILE A 124 4.77 -25.53 -7.32
CA ILE A 124 3.72 -25.04 -6.42
C ILE A 124 4.26 -23.93 -5.52
N SER A 125 5.40 -23.34 -5.88
CA SER A 125 6.06 -22.31 -5.09
C SER A 125 5.22 -21.04 -4.99
N PHE A 126 5.50 -20.18 -4.01
CA PHE A 126 4.82 -18.90 -3.80
C PHE A 126 3.29 -19.02 -3.77
N ASN A 127 2.81 -19.82 -2.82
CA ASN A 127 1.38 -20.04 -2.49
C ASN A 127 1.25 -20.17 -0.95
N ASP A 128 0.05 -20.52 -0.47
CA ASP A 128 -0.30 -20.74 0.94
C ASP A 128 -0.51 -22.22 1.29
N PHE A 129 0.17 -23.15 0.62
CA PHE A 129 0.06 -24.58 0.94
C PHE A 129 0.57 -24.90 2.35
N GLU A 130 -0.10 -25.84 3.00
CA GLU A 130 0.14 -26.25 4.38
C GLU A 130 0.30 -27.77 4.52
N ARG A 131 0.85 -28.20 5.66
CA ARG A 131 1.05 -29.60 6.09
C ARG A 131 2.27 -30.29 5.46
N LEU A 132 2.32 -31.61 5.62
CA LEU A 132 3.41 -32.47 5.18
C LEU A 132 3.42 -32.56 3.64
N ILE A 133 4.57 -32.27 3.04
CA ILE A 133 4.79 -32.61 1.64
C ILE A 133 5.08 -34.12 1.49
N PRO A 134 4.49 -34.80 0.48
CA PRO A 134 4.82 -36.20 0.21
C PRO A 134 6.31 -36.38 -0.14
N SER A 135 6.86 -37.57 0.13
CA SER A 135 8.25 -37.94 -0.22
C SER A 135 8.33 -38.93 -1.38
N GLU A 136 7.24 -39.07 -2.14
CA GLU A 136 7.03 -40.10 -3.17
C GLU A 136 6.61 -39.45 -4.50
N GLY A 137 6.70 -40.20 -5.61
CA GLY A 137 6.33 -39.68 -6.94
C GLY A 137 7.24 -38.54 -7.39
N VAL A 138 6.67 -37.49 -7.97
CA VAL A 138 7.43 -36.30 -8.45
C VAL A 138 8.25 -35.65 -7.33
N PHE A 139 7.75 -35.70 -6.09
CA PHE A 139 8.37 -35.10 -4.90
C PHE A 139 9.71 -35.75 -4.49
N LYS A 140 10.08 -36.90 -5.09
CA LYS A 140 11.42 -37.49 -4.93
C LYS A 140 12.50 -36.80 -5.75
N ASN A 141 12.10 -36.02 -6.75
CA ASN A 141 13.02 -35.36 -7.65
C ASN A 141 13.10 -33.87 -7.33
N ALA A 142 14.11 -33.49 -6.55
CA ALA A 142 14.34 -32.11 -6.11
C ALA A 142 14.54 -31.12 -7.27
N SER A 143 15.07 -31.59 -8.41
CA SER A 143 15.26 -30.75 -9.60
C SER A 143 13.98 -30.56 -10.42
N ALA A 144 12.94 -31.33 -10.12
CA ALA A 144 11.65 -31.29 -10.82
C ALA A 144 10.52 -30.73 -9.95
N THR A 145 10.74 -30.53 -8.65
CA THR A 145 9.72 -30.12 -7.69
C THR A 145 10.12 -28.83 -7.00
N PHE A 146 9.32 -27.78 -7.15
CA PHE A 146 9.55 -26.45 -6.58
C PHE A 146 8.42 -26.11 -5.60
N VAL A 147 8.79 -25.88 -4.33
CA VAL A 147 7.83 -25.68 -3.22
C VAL A 147 8.11 -24.45 -2.36
N GLU A 148 9.09 -23.64 -2.77
CA GLU A 148 9.54 -22.43 -2.08
C GLU A 148 8.39 -21.45 -1.82
N GLY A 149 8.50 -20.57 -0.83
CA GLY A 149 7.47 -19.55 -0.55
C GLY A 149 6.22 -20.05 0.19
N ASN A 150 6.03 -21.36 0.37
CA ASN A 150 4.93 -21.91 1.18
C ASN A 150 5.34 -22.07 2.65
N SER A 151 5.10 -21.04 3.47
CA SER A 151 5.61 -20.95 4.85
C SER A 151 5.12 -22.06 5.82
N LYS A 152 4.01 -22.73 5.50
CA LYS A 152 3.37 -23.75 6.34
C LYS A 152 3.63 -25.19 5.85
N LEU A 153 4.43 -25.37 4.80
CA LEU A 153 4.90 -26.69 4.38
C LEU A 153 6.05 -27.17 5.26
N CYS A 154 6.05 -28.47 5.54
CA CYS A 154 7.12 -29.13 6.27
C CYS A 154 7.36 -30.56 5.73
N GLY A 155 8.51 -31.15 6.03
CA GLY A 155 8.90 -32.50 5.62
C GLY A 155 9.42 -32.59 4.18
N GLY A 156 9.28 -33.76 3.54
CA GLY A 156 9.81 -34.01 2.20
C GLY A 156 11.27 -34.49 2.19
N ILE A 157 11.88 -34.48 1.00
CA ILE A 157 13.30 -34.80 0.82
C ILE A 157 14.18 -33.62 1.29
N PRO A 158 15.38 -33.87 1.83
CA PRO A 158 16.26 -32.82 2.38
C PRO A 158 16.59 -31.68 1.39
N GLU A 159 16.67 -31.99 0.10
CA GLU A 159 17.03 -31.07 -0.96
C GLU A 159 15.97 -29.98 -1.22
N LEU A 160 14.74 -30.16 -0.74
CA LEU A 160 13.68 -29.14 -0.82
C LEU A 160 13.79 -28.06 0.28
N HIS A 161 14.77 -28.17 1.18
CA HIS A 161 15.06 -27.20 2.25
C HIS A 161 13.87 -26.84 3.16
N LEU A 162 12.92 -27.76 3.33
CA LEU A 162 11.74 -27.57 4.17
C LEU A 162 12.03 -27.86 5.65
N SER A 163 11.24 -27.23 6.53
CA SER A 163 11.34 -27.44 7.97
C SER A 163 10.92 -28.86 8.38
N ILE A 164 11.50 -29.39 9.45
CA ILE A 164 11.07 -30.68 10.02
C ILE A 164 9.69 -30.49 10.64
N CYS A 165 8.71 -31.33 10.25
CA CYS A 165 7.39 -31.31 10.85
C CYS A 165 7.50 -31.69 12.34
N ASN A 166 7.33 -30.72 13.24
CA ASN A 166 7.28 -31.00 14.67
C ASN A 166 5.98 -31.70 15.01
N SER A 167 6.04 -33.02 15.16
CA SER A 167 4.92 -33.80 15.69
C SER A 167 4.77 -33.49 17.18
N LYS A 168 3.83 -32.60 17.53
CA LYS A 168 3.13 -32.79 18.81
C LYS A 168 2.17 -33.96 18.61
N THR A 169 2.66 -35.17 18.87
CA THR A 169 1.80 -36.32 19.13
C THR A 169 1.01 -36.05 20.39
N SER A 170 -0.31 -35.87 20.27
CA SER A 170 -1.24 -36.27 21.31
C SER A 170 -1.82 -37.61 20.87
N ALA A 171 -1.37 -38.69 21.52
CA ALA A 171 -1.91 -40.02 21.34
C ALA A 171 -2.83 -40.38 22.52
N ASN A 172 -3.92 -41.05 22.16
CA ASN A 172 -4.82 -41.91 22.95
C ASN A 172 -5.95 -41.24 23.76
N THR A 173 -7.19 -41.51 23.35
CA THR A 173 -7.97 -42.61 23.94
C THR A 173 -9.26 -42.88 23.15
N SER A 174 -9.51 -44.16 22.93
CA SER A 174 -10.62 -44.74 22.18
C SER A 174 -11.90 -44.83 23.03
N LEU A 175 -13.04 -44.83 22.34
CA LEU A 175 -14.33 -45.42 22.75
C LEU A 175 -14.94 -44.85 24.04
N GLY A 176 -15.58 -43.67 23.90
CA GLY A 176 -16.46 -43.11 24.94
C GLY A 176 -17.09 -41.75 24.65
N LEU A 177 -16.71 -41.07 23.55
CA LEU A 177 -17.07 -39.66 23.33
C LEU A 177 -18.38 -39.41 22.57
N ASN A 178 -19.07 -40.42 22.01
CA ASN A 178 -20.22 -40.13 21.14
C ASN A 178 -21.45 -39.59 21.88
N ILE A 179 -21.63 -39.88 23.17
CA ILE A 179 -22.83 -39.44 23.90
C ILE A 179 -22.60 -38.06 24.56
N THR A 180 -21.41 -37.81 25.08
CA THR A 180 -21.05 -36.51 25.68
C THR A 180 -20.85 -35.42 24.64
N ILE A 181 -20.29 -35.74 23.46
CA ILE A 181 -20.21 -34.79 22.34
C ILE A 181 -21.62 -34.36 21.90
N ILE A 182 -22.61 -35.25 21.84
CA ILE A 182 -23.97 -34.86 21.41
C ILE A 182 -24.64 -33.96 22.45
N VAL A 183 -24.43 -34.18 23.75
CA VAL A 183 -24.98 -33.33 24.82
C VAL A 183 -24.27 -31.97 24.86
N VAL A 184 -22.95 -31.95 24.65
CA VAL A 184 -22.17 -30.70 24.59
C VAL A 184 -22.43 -29.95 23.30
N ILE A 185 -22.58 -30.62 22.15
CA ILE A 185 -22.95 -29.99 20.88
C ILE A 185 -24.39 -29.50 20.93
N SER A 186 -25.34 -30.24 21.50
CA SER A 186 -26.73 -29.74 21.67
C SER A 186 -26.79 -28.58 22.66
N GLY A 187 -25.98 -28.62 23.73
CA GLY A 187 -25.82 -27.49 24.66
C GLY A 187 -25.16 -26.27 24.02
N VAL A 188 -24.08 -26.45 23.26
CA VAL A 188 -23.34 -25.39 22.57
C VAL A 188 -24.15 -24.85 21.39
N THR A 189 -24.89 -25.69 20.66
CA THR A 189 -25.80 -25.23 19.60
C THR A 189 -27.01 -24.53 20.19
N LEU A 190 -27.53 -24.95 21.35
CA LEU A 190 -28.59 -24.21 22.05
C LEU A 190 -28.08 -22.87 22.58
N VAL A 191 -26.89 -22.82 23.19
CA VAL A 191 -26.26 -21.58 23.66
C VAL A 191 -25.90 -20.68 22.50
N PHE A 192 -25.39 -21.22 21.39
CA PHE A 192 -25.10 -20.47 20.16
C PHE A 192 -26.38 -20.03 19.47
N SER A 193 -27.46 -20.80 19.51
CA SER A 193 -28.76 -20.41 18.98
C SER A 193 -29.40 -19.34 19.85
N ILE A 194 -29.28 -19.43 21.18
CA ILE A 194 -29.70 -18.38 22.11
C ILE A 194 -28.81 -17.14 21.94
N PHE A 195 -27.51 -17.30 21.74
CA PHE A 195 -26.58 -16.20 21.45
C PHE A 195 -26.87 -15.59 20.09
N LEU A 196 -27.23 -16.37 19.07
CA LEU A 196 -27.69 -15.89 17.78
C LEU A 196 -29.05 -15.23 17.89
N ILE A 197 -29.98 -15.74 18.69
CA ILE A 197 -31.28 -15.10 18.93
C ILE A 197 -31.09 -13.80 19.71
N ILE A 198 -30.20 -13.75 20.71
CA ILE A 198 -29.81 -12.53 21.41
C ILE A 198 -29.08 -11.60 20.45
N TRP A 199 -28.19 -12.09 19.60
CA TRP A 199 -27.46 -11.32 18.60
C TRP A 199 -28.36 -10.82 17.47
N PHE A 200 -29.39 -11.57 17.08
CA PHE A 200 -30.40 -11.18 16.10
C PHE A 200 -31.44 -10.25 16.72
N ARG A 201 -31.78 -10.40 18.01
CA ARG A 201 -32.57 -9.41 18.76
C ARG A 201 -31.75 -8.13 18.98
N LYS A 202 -30.45 -8.25 19.25
CA LYS A 202 -29.49 -7.14 19.39
C LYS A 202 -29.10 -6.53 18.04
N ARG A 203 -29.15 -7.26 16.92
CA ARG A 203 -29.08 -6.75 15.53
C ARG A 203 -30.39 -6.14 15.06
N LYS A 204 -31.53 -6.55 15.63
CA LYS A 204 -32.78 -5.80 15.48
C LYS A 204 -32.72 -4.48 16.24
N GLU A 205 -31.93 -4.40 17.31
CA GLU A 205 -31.57 -3.15 17.98
C GLU A 205 -30.31 -2.45 17.41
N GLN A 206 -29.51 -3.15 16.60
CA GLN A 206 -28.30 -2.65 15.93
C GLN A 206 -28.32 -3.00 14.44
N LYS A 207 -29.25 -2.37 13.71
CA LYS A 207 -28.94 -1.93 12.35
C LYS A 207 -27.89 -0.82 12.48
N PRO A 208 -26.76 -0.84 11.77
CA PRO A 208 -25.88 0.32 11.73
C PRO A 208 -26.61 1.45 10.98
N THR A 209 -26.75 2.56 11.70
CA THR A 209 -27.32 3.83 11.29
C THR A 209 -26.39 4.58 10.33
N THR A 210 -25.93 3.94 9.24
CA THR A 210 -25.03 4.60 8.26
C THR A 210 -25.69 5.82 7.61
N THR A 211 -27.00 5.78 7.38
CA THR A 211 -27.75 6.95 6.90
C THR A 211 -27.84 8.10 7.90
N HIS A 212 -27.74 7.86 9.20
CA HIS A 212 -27.90 8.92 10.21
C HIS A 212 -26.57 9.57 10.61
N VAL A 213 -25.44 8.86 10.50
CA VAL A 213 -24.10 9.38 10.79
C VAL A 213 -23.60 10.30 9.67
N GLU A 214 -23.75 9.91 8.40
CA GLU A 214 -23.43 10.80 7.26
C GLU A 214 -24.32 12.03 7.26
N ASN A 215 -25.64 11.87 7.51
CA ASN A 215 -26.57 13.01 7.61
C ASN A 215 -26.25 13.93 8.80
N SER A 216 -25.75 13.40 9.93
CA SER A 216 -25.38 14.20 11.10
C SER A 216 -24.08 14.99 10.90
N LEU A 217 -23.14 14.50 10.07
CA LEU A 217 -21.88 15.20 9.75
C LEU A 217 -22.09 16.29 8.69
N LEU A 218 -23.07 16.14 7.81
CA LEU A 218 -23.45 17.14 6.80
C LEU A 218 -24.10 18.40 7.41
N GLN A 219 -24.51 18.38 8.68
CA GLN A 219 -25.29 19.45 9.33
C GLN A 219 -24.56 20.10 10.52
N LEU A 220 -23.22 20.10 10.52
CA LEU A 220 -22.43 20.74 11.58
C LEU A 220 -22.56 22.27 11.52
N SER A 221 -22.84 22.88 12.68
CA SER A 221 -22.94 24.34 12.86
C SER A 221 -21.72 24.91 13.57
N TYR A 222 -21.55 26.25 13.53
CA TYR A 222 -20.53 26.95 14.33
C TYR A 222 -20.60 26.56 15.82
N GLN A 223 -21.81 26.54 16.39
CA GLN A 223 -22.03 26.16 17.79
C GLN A 223 -21.56 24.73 18.10
N SER A 224 -21.84 23.79 17.19
CA SER A 224 -21.42 22.39 17.34
C SER A 224 -19.90 22.27 17.40
N ILE A 225 -19.21 22.98 16.50
CA ILE A 225 -17.74 22.96 16.44
C ILE A 225 -17.10 23.72 17.61
N LEU A 226 -17.69 24.84 18.01
CA LEU A 226 -17.22 25.60 19.17
C LEU A 226 -17.26 24.72 20.43
N ARG A 227 -18.33 23.96 20.64
CA ARG A 227 -18.41 23.00 21.76
C ARG A 227 -17.41 21.86 21.62
N ALA A 228 -17.35 21.23 20.43
CA ALA A 228 -16.48 20.09 20.17
C ALA A 228 -14.99 20.41 20.42
N THR A 229 -14.58 21.66 20.19
CA THR A 229 -13.20 22.15 20.37
C THR A 229 -12.95 22.82 21.72
N ASN A 230 -13.94 22.80 22.63
CA ASN A 230 -13.91 23.50 23.91
C ASN A 230 -13.59 25.00 23.77
N GLY A 231 -14.32 25.68 22.89
CA GLY A 231 -14.16 27.10 22.61
C GLY A 231 -12.90 27.45 21.83
N PHE A 232 -12.42 26.55 20.95
CA PHE A 232 -11.12 26.68 20.29
C PHE A 232 -9.96 26.85 21.29
N SER A 233 -10.00 26.08 22.38
CA SER A 233 -8.96 26.11 23.42
C SER A 233 -7.57 25.82 22.85
N SER A 234 -6.55 26.52 23.35
CA SER A 234 -5.15 26.26 23.01
C SER A 234 -4.68 24.85 23.37
N GLN A 235 -5.33 24.19 24.34
CA GLN A 235 -5.08 22.78 24.68
C GLN A 235 -5.46 21.81 23.57
N ASN A 236 -6.40 22.23 22.71
CA ASN A 236 -6.85 21.45 21.57
C ASN A 236 -6.18 21.91 20.27
N LEU A 237 -5.27 22.88 20.31
CA LEU A 237 -4.55 23.35 19.13
C LEU A 237 -3.58 22.26 18.66
N VAL A 238 -3.79 21.76 17.46
CA VAL A 238 -2.95 20.73 16.83
C VAL A 238 -1.85 21.38 16.00
N GLY A 239 -2.18 22.46 15.29
CA GLY A 239 -1.22 23.16 14.45
C GLY A 239 -1.72 24.51 13.96
N SER A 240 -0.80 25.32 13.47
CA SER A 240 -1.09 26.63 12.88
C SER A 240 -0.40 26.75 11.53
N GLY A 241 -1.13 27.16 10.51
CA GLY A 241 -0.63 27.39 9.16
C GLY A 241 -0.82 28.85 8.71
N SER A 242 -0.43 29.13 7.47
CA SER A 242 -0.55 30.45 6.86
C SER A 242 -1.99 30.96 6.71
N PHE A 243 -2.96 30.03 6.63
CA PHE A 243 -4.36 30.33 6.38
C PHE A 243 -5.28 30.08 7.59
N GLY A 244 -4.76 29.59 8.72
CA GLY A 244 -5.62 29.26 9.85
C GLY A 244 -4.98 28.37 10.91
N TYR A 245 -5.85 27.84 11.76
CA TYR A 245 -5.50 27.01 12.90
C TYR A 245 -6.26 25.69 12.83
N VAL A 246 -5.62 24.59 13.23
CA VAL A 246 -6.23 23.26 13.27
C VAL A 246 -6.42 22.87 14.73
N TYR A 247 -7.66 22.54 15.10
CA TYR A 247 -8.02 22.11 16.45
C TYR A 247 -8.50 20.66 16.45
N LYS A 248 -8.16 19.91 17.48
CA LYS A 248 -8.79 18.63 17.80
C LYS A 248 -10.17 18.90 18.37
N GLY A 249 -11.18 18.23 17.83
CA GLY A 249 -12.55 18.29 18.32
C GLY A 249 -13.09 16.91 18.66
N ILE A 250 -14.03 16.85 19.62
CA ILE A 250 -14.80 15.63 19.92
C ILE A 250 -16.28 15.97 19.76
N LEU A 251 -16.95 15.34 18.80
CA LEU A 251 -18.36 15.60 18.52
C LEU A 251 -19.25 15.00 19.62
N GLU A 252 -20.04 15.84 20.30
CA GLU A 252 -20.93 15.41 21.41
C GLU A 252 -21.93 14.32 21.01
N ALA A 253 -22.42 14.36 19.77
CA ALA A 253 -23.48 13.47 19.30
C ALA A 253 -23.06 12.00 19.20
N ASN A 254 -21.78 11.72 18.93
CA ASN A 254 -21.30 10.36 18.64
C ASN A 254 -19.90 10.05 19.20
N GLY A 255 -19.23 11.01 19.84
CA GLY A 255 -17.85 10.86 20.35
C GLY A 255 -16.77 10.83 19.26
N ALA A 256 -17.11 11.12 18.00
CA ALA A 256 -16.12 11.10 16.92
C ALA A 256 -15.06 12.18 17.12
N VAL A 257 -13.79 11.78 17.00
CA VAL A 257 -12.65 12.69 17.05
C VAL A 257 -12.43 13.26 15.64
N ILE A 258 -12.35 14.59 15.55
CA ILE A 258 -12.24 15.31 14.28
C ILE A 258 -11.10 16.32 14.33
N ALA A 259 -10.56 16.68 13.16
CA ALA A 259 -9.69 17.83 12.99
C ALA A 259 -10.49 19.00 12.39
N VAL A 260 -10.43 20.14 13.05
CA VAL A 260 -11.18 21.35 12.70
C VAL A 260 -10.19 22.42 12.24
N LYS A 261 -10.04 22.61 10.94
CA LYS A 261 -9.24 23.69 10.35
C LYS A 261 -10.09 24.95 10.27
N VAL A 262 -9.87 25.89 11.20
CA VAL A 262 -10.51 27.20 11.24
C VAL A 262 -9.68 28.20 10.45
N LEU A 263 -10.30 28.88 9.49
CA LEU A 263 -9.61 29.80 8.60
C LEU A 263 -9.45 31.18 9.26
N ASN A 264 -8.25 31.75 9.18
CA ASN A 264 -7.99 33.12 9.62
C ASN A 264 -8.41 34.11 8.53
N LEU A 265 -9.67 34.54 8.58
CA LEU A 265 -10.25 35.41 7.53
C LEU A 265 -9.72 36.85 7.53
N LEU A 266 -8.93 37.25 8.54
CA LEU A 266 -8.16 38.50 8.48
C LEU A 266 -7.09 38.45 7.38
N ASN A 267 -6.62 37.25 7.04
CA ASN A 267 -5.80 37.03 5.86
C ASN A 267 -6.71 36.92 4.63
N HIS A 268 -6.71 37.95 3.78
CA HIS A 268 -7.52 37.96 2.54
C HIS A 268 -7.29 36.74 1.63
N ARG A 269 -6.13 36.08 1.70
CA ARG A 269 -5.84 34.86 0.93
C ARG A 269 -6.48 33.60 1.54
N ALA A 270 -6.83 33.60 2.82
CA ALA A 270 -7.42 32.44 3.49
C ALA A 270 -8.82 32.09 2.95
N SER A 271 -9.65 33.10 2.62
CA SER A 271 -10.95 32.88 1.97
C SER A 271 -10.81 32.19 0.60
N ARG A 272 -9.79 32.57 -0.17
CA ARG A 272 -9.49 31.94 -1.46
C ARG A 272 -8.97 30.52 -1.27
N SER A 273 -8.07 30.32 -0.30
CA SER A 273 -7.53 29.02 0.07
C SER A 273 -8.64 28.03 0.44
N PHE A 274 -9.62 28.47 1.25
CA PHE A 274 -10.81 27.69 1.59
C PHE A 274 -11.60 27.22 0.36
N LEU A 275 -11.86 28.11 -0.61
CA LEU A 275 -12.62 27.76 -1.81
C LEU A 275 -11.84 26.80 -2.72
N VAL A 276 -10.53 27.02 -2.88
CA VAL A 276 -9.66 26.12 -3.64
C VAL A 276 -9.65 24.73 -3.02
N GLU A 277 -9.51 24.66 -1.70
CA GLU A 277 -9.50 23.40 -0.98
C GLU A 277 -10.86 22.71 -1.07
N CYS A 278 -11.99 23.42 -0.87
CA CYS A 278 -13.33 22.84 -1.09
C CYS A 278 -13.51 22.26 -2.50
N GLU A 279 -13.04 22.98 -3.54
CA GLU A 279 -13.20 22.54 -4.92
C GLU A 279 -12.35 21.29 -5.22
N ALA A 280 -11.09 21.25 -4.74
CA ALA A 280 -10.25 20.07 -4.87
C ALA A 280 -10.83 18.86 -4.12
N LEU A 281 -11.27 19.07 -2.88
CA LEU A 281 -11.77 18.02 -1.99
C LEU A 281 -13.10 17.42 -2.46
N LYS A 282 -13.86 18.12 -3.30
CA LYS A 282 -15.13 17.67 -3.85
C LYS A 282 -14.99 16.44 -4.75
N SER A 283 -13.87 16.33 -5.48
CA SER A 283 -13.67 15.32 -6.52
C SER A 283 -12.64 14.25 -6.16
N ILE A 284 -11.88 14.41 -5.08
CA ILE A 284 -10.83 13.47 -4.69
C ILE A 284 -11.27 12.54 -3.56
N ARG A 285 -11.00 11.25 -3.73
CA ARG A 285 -11.15 10.21 -2.70
C ARG A 285 -10.08 9.16 -2.90
N HIS A 286 -9.14 9.07 -1.97
CA HIS A 286 -8.04 8.12 -2.04
C HIS A 286 -7.56 7.73 -0.64
N ARG A 287 -7.02 6.51 -0.49
CA ARG A 287 -6.60 5.95 0.81
C ARG A 287 -5.45 6.72 1.48
N ASN A 288 -4.67 7.44 0.69
CA ASN A 288 -3.50 8.23 1.11
C ASN A 288 -3.77 9.75 1.00
N LEU A 289 -5.04 10.17 1.04
CA LEU A 289 -5.44 11.58 1.10
C LEU A 289 -6.34 11.76 2.33
N VAL A 290 -6.12 12.84 3.08
CA VAL A 290 -6.93 13.12 4.27
C VAL A 290 -8.38 13.28 3.89
N LYS A 291 -9.25 12.47 4.49
CA LYS A 291 -10.68 12.51 4.23
C LYS A 291 -11.32 13.72 4.88
N VAL A 292 -12.06 14.46 4.06
CA VAL A 292 -12.87 15.61 4.47
C VAL A 292 -14.26 15.11 4.80
N LEU A 293 -14.73 15.47 5.99
CA LEU A 293 -16.06 15.11 6.48
C LEU A 293 -17.09 16.13 6.03
N THR A 294 -16.78 17.44 6.17
CA THR A 294 -17.66 18.53 5.74
C THR A 294 -16.92 19.87 5.72
N ALA A 295 -17.55 20.90 5.16
CA ALA A 295 -17.12 22.28 5.20
C ALA A 295 -18.20 23.15 5.84
N ILE A 296 -17.79 24.16 6.61
CA ILE A 296 -18.69 25.12 7.26
C ILE A 296 -18.36 26.50 6.72
N SER A 297 -19.40 27.21 6.28
CA SER A 297 -19.36 28.63 5.95
C SER A 297 -20.58 29.28 6.57
N GLY A 298 -20.38 30.21 7.50
CA GLY A 298 -21.45 30.85 8.27
C GLY A 298 -20.95 32.08 9.00
N ILE A 299 -21.58 32.42 10.13
CA ILE A 299 -21.22 33.54 10.99
C ILE A 299 -21.00 33.06 12.43
N ASP A 300 -20.11 33.74 13.16
CA ASP A 300 -19.90 33.53 14.59
C ASP A 300 -20.95 34.27 15.45
N TYR A 301 -20.86 34.16 16.78
CA TYR A 301 -21.77 34.85 17.69
C TYR A 301 -21.62 36.38 17.73
N GLN A 302 -20.53 36.91 17.19
CA GLN A 302 -20.28 38.35 17.07
C GLN A 302 -20.77 38.90 15.71
N GLY A 303 -21.24 38.02 14.80
CA GLY A 303 -21.69 38.38 13.47
C GLY A 303 -20.56 38.47 12.44
N ASN A 304 -19.35 38.00 12.75
CA ASN A 304 -18.24 37.93 11.79
C ASN A 304 -18.35 36.67 10.93
N ASP A 305 -17.84 36.73 9.70
CA ASP A 305 -17.71 35.56 8.84
C ASP A 305 -16.89 34.45 9.53
N PHE A 306 -17.35 33.22 9.40
CA PHE A 306 -16.68 32.03 9.91
C PHE A 306 -16.60 30.96 8.82
N LYS A 307 -15.40 30.43 8.61
CA LYS A 307 -15.16 29.31 7.69
C LYS A 307 -14.29 28.27 8.35
N ALA A 308 -14.68 27.00 8.20
CA ALA A 308 -13.91 25.87 8.70
C ALA A 308 -14.03 24.65 7.81
N LEU A 309 -12.98 23.84 7.76
CA LEU A 309 -12.96 22.52 7.13
C LEU A 309 -12.81 21.45 8.21
N ILE A 310 -13.62 20.41 8.11
CA ILE A 310 -13.67 19.32 9.08
C ILE A 310 -13.13 18.06 8.43
N TYR A 311 -12.10 17.48 9.02
CA TYR A 311 -11.43 16.28 8.53
C TYR A 311 -11.52 15.15 9.57
N GLU A 312 -11.27 13.93 9.10
CA GLU A 312 -10.90 12.84 10.01
C GLU A 312 -9.61 13.20 10.75
N PHE A 313 -9.54 12.88 12.04
CA PHE A 313 -8.39 13.18 12.87
C PHE A 313 -7.30 12.13 12.67
N MET A 314 -6.07 12.58 12.38
CA MET A 314 -4.91 11.72 12.18
C MET A 314 -4.14 11.58 13.51
N GLU A 315 -4.13 10.38 14.10
CA GLU A 315 -3.70 10.15 15.48
C GLU A 315 -2.20 10.39 15.70
N ASN A 316 -1.39 10.11 14.68
CA ASN A 316 0.06 10.19 14.77
C ASN A 316 0.62 11.55 14.27
N GLY A 317 -0.24 12.52 13.95
CA GLY A 317 0.19 13.88 13.61
C GLY A 317 0.92 13.97 12.26
N SER A 318 1.80 14.96 12.11
CA SER A 318 2.48 15.24 10.84
C SER A 318 3.82 14.51 10.75
N LEU A 319 4.24 14.14 9.53
CA LEU A 319 5.55 13.55 9.27
C LEU A 319 6.70 14.47 9.72
N GLU A 320 6.51 15.79 9.68
CA GLU A 320 7.47 16.77 10.20
C GLU A 320 7.85 16.52 11.66
N ASP A 321 6.86 16.20 12.51
CA ASP A 321 7.06 15.98 13.95
C ASP A 321 7.91 14.72 14.23
N TRP A 322 7.81 13.73 13.35
CA TRP A 322 8.58 12.48 13.40
C TRP A 322 9.98 12.59 12.81
N LEU A 323 10.22 13.54 11.91
CA LEU A 323 11.54 13.79 11.33
C LEU A 323 12.35 14.78 12.16
N HIS A 324 11.69 15.76 12.78
CA HIS A 324 12.34 16.92 13.40
C HIS A 324 11.70 17.27 14.75
N SER A 325 11.55 16.29 15.64
CA SER A 325 10.91 16.48 16.94
C SER A 325 11.40 17.76 17.62
N SER A 326 10.50 18.73 17.76
CA SER A 326 10.80 19.97 18.45
C SER A 326 10.94 19.67 19.95
N VAL A 327 12.03 20.10 20.55
CA VAL A 327 12.26 19.98 21.99
C VAL A 327 11.27 20.91 22.70
N GLY A 328 10.08 20.39 22.98
CA GLY A 328 9.11 20.99 23.88
C GLY A 328 9.45 20.61 25.31
N MET A 329 9.95 21.56 26.09
CA MET A 329 10.13 21.42 27.53
C MET A 329 8.84 20.87 28.15
N ASN A 330 8.91 19.71 28.83
CA ASN A 330 7.98 19.20 29.87
C ASN A 330 7.19 17.89 29.64
N GLU A 331 7.54 17.02 28.69
CA GLU A 331 7.02 15.63 28.70
C GLU A 331 8.13 14.56 28.62
N PRO A 332 8.01 13.43 29.35
CA PRO A 332 9.01 12.37 29.34
C PRO A 332 9.07 11.70 27.96
N GLU A 333 10.24 11.81 27.36
CA GLU A 333 10.60 11.47 25.97
C GLU A 333 10.39 9.98 25.65
N THR A 334 9.30 9.65 24.93
CA THR A 334 9.41 8.57 23.95
C THR A 334 9.93 9.20 22.67
N MET A 335 11.21 9.00 22.35
CA MET A 335 11.83 9.47 21.11
C MET A 335 11.00 8.96 19.91
N ARG A 336 10.23 9.85 19.26
CA ARG A 336 9.32 9.50 18.16
C ARG A 336 10.08 9.56 16.84
N ASN A 337 10.67 8.42 16.44
CA ASN A 337 11.41 8.32 15.20
C ASN A 337 10.79 7.28 14.26
N LEU A 338 10.86 7.52 12.96
CA LEU A 338 10.54 6.51 11.94
C LEU A 338 11.78 5.69 11.60
N ASN A 339 11.62 4.36 11.64
CA ASN A 339 12.63 3.46 11.11
C ASN A 339 12.67 3.48 9.58
N PHE A 340 13.65 2.79 8.99
CA PHE A 340 13.83 2.77 7.55
C PHE A 340 12.60 2.29 6.79
N ILE A 341 11.99 1.17 7.20
CA ILE A 341 10.84 0.61 6.50
C ILE A 341 9.61 1.51 6.61
N GLN A 342 9.40 2.17 7.75
CA GLN A 342 8.33 3.15 7.94
C GLN A 342 8.53 4.36 7.02
N ARG A 343 9.75 4.90 6.90
CA ARG A 343 10.03 6.00 5.96
C ARG A 343 9.78 5.58 4.50
N VAL A 344 10.15 4.35 4.13
CA VAL A 344 9.86 3.80 2.79
C VAL A 344 8.36 3.63 2.57
N ASN A 345 7.60 3.17 3.57
CA ASN A 345 6.15 3.04 3.45
C ASN A 345 5.47 4.41 3.25
N VAL A 346 5.84 5.41 4.06
CA VAL A 346 5.33 6.78 3.91
C VAL A 346 5.70 7.36 2.54
N ALA A 347 6.93 7.13 2.05
CA ALA A 347 7.34 7.52 0.71
C ALA A 347 6.44 6.92 -0.39
N VAL A 348 6.11 5.63 -0.26
CA VAL A 348 5.24 4.91 -1.19
C VAL A 348 3.79 5.43 -1.11
N ASP A 349 3.29 5.69 0.09
CA ASP A 349 1.94 6.24 0.31
C ASP A 349 1.75 7.61 -0.34
N VAL A 350 2.69 8.52 -0.12
CA VAL A 350 2.70 9.85 -0.73
C VAL A 350 2.81 9.74 -2.26
N ALA A 351 3.61 8.80 -2.77
CA ALA A 351 3.75 8.59 -4.21
C ALA A 351 2.44 8.14 -4.87
N HIS A 352 1.71 7.20 -4.25
CA HIS A 352 0.40 6.76 -4.73
C HIS A 352 -0.63 7.89 -4.71
N ALA A 353 -0.64 8.72 -3.68
CA ALA A 353 -1.53 9.88 -3.61
C ALA A 353 -1.26 10.88 -4.76
N LEU A 354 0.01 11.17 -5.06
CA LEU A 354 0.36 12.05 -6.19
C LEU A 354 0.02 11.44 -7.54
N GLU A 355 0.30 10.14 -7.77
CA GLU A 355 -0.11 9.47 -9.02
C GLU A 355 -1.62 9.55 -9.23
N TYR A 356 -2.40 9.36 -8.16
CA TYR A 356 -3.85 9.51 -8.20
C TYR A 356 -4.27 10.93 -8.60
N LEU A 357 -3.70 11.97 -7.97
CA LEU A 357 -4.01 13.37 -8.26
C LEU A 357 -3.63 13.78 -9.68
N HIS A 358 -2.51 13.25 -10.19
CA HIS A 358 -1.95 13.63 -11.48
C HIS A 358 -2.58 12.88 -12.66
N HIS A 359 -2.95 11.60 -12.47
CA HIS A 359 -3.32 10.71 -13.58
C HIS A 359 -4.68 10.03 -13.44
N ARG A 360 -5.28 9.98 -12.25
CA ARG A 360 -6.54 9.25 -12.00
C ARG A 360 -7.74 10.15 -11.74
N CYS A 361 -7.51 11.42 -11.44
CA CYS A 361 -8.57 12.43 -11.38
C CYS A 361 -9.04 12.80 -12.80
N GLU A 362 -10.33 13.11 -12.95
CA GLU A 362 -10.93 13.54 -14.24
C GLU A 362 -10.17 14.73 -14.84
N THR A 363 -9.85 15.70 -13.99
CA THR A 363 -8.92 16.79 -14.28
C THR A 363 -7.72 16.65 -13.35
N PRO A 364 -6.47 16.68 -13.85
CA PRO A 364 -5.30 16.62 -12.98
C PRO A 364 -5.29 17.74 -11.95
N ILE A 365 -4.92 17.40 -10.72
CA ILE A 365 -4.83 18.32 -9.59
C ILE A 365 -3.37 18.40 -9.15
N ILE A 366 -2.84 19.62 -9.12
CA ILE A 366 -1.50 19.91 -8.59
C ILE A 366 -1.68 20.37 -7.15
N HIS A 367 -0.95 19.78 -6.21
CA HIS A 367 -1.04 20.14 -4.79
C HIS A 367 -0.37 21.50 -4.49
N CYS A 368 0.79 21.77 -5.11
CA CYS A 368 1.57 23.00 -5.00
C CYS A 368 2.20 23.30 -3.63
N ASP A 369 2.08 22.44 -2.63
CA ASP A 369 2.66 22.67 -1.30
C ASP A 369 2.98 21.36 -0.56
N LEU A 370 3.53 20.38 -1.27
CA LEU A 370 3.93 19.12 -0.66
C LEU A 370 5.18 19.31 0.21
N LYS A 371 5.09 18.90 1.48
CA LYS A 371 6.15 18.97 2.49
C LYS A 371 5.79 18.06 3.68
N PRO A 372 6.74 17.73 4.58
CA PRO A 372 6.47 16.85 5.71
C PRO A 372 5.30 17.28 6.62
N SER A 373 5.08 18.58 6.86
CA SER A 373 3.94 19.03 7.69
C SER A 373 2.58 18.78 7.05
N ASN A 374 2.54 18.59 5.73
CA ASN A 374 1.32 18.31 4.97
C ASN A 374 1.10 16.82 4.73
N VAL A 375 2.00 15.95 5.21
CA VAL A 375 1.83 14.49 5.22
C VAL A 375 1.48 14.06 6.64
N LEU A 376 0.25 13.63 6.86
CA LEU A 376 -0.23 13.18 8.16
C LEU A 376 -0.19 11.65 8.27
N LEU A 377 -0.07 11.14 9.49
CA LEU A 377 -0.01 9.71 9.79
C LEU A 377 -1.23 9.28 10.61
N ASP A 378 -1.95 8.28 10.13
CA ASP A 378 -3.06 7.67 10.85
C ASP A 378 -2.57 6.68 11.93
N GLY A 379 -3.50 6.09 12.68
CA GLY A 379 -3.21 5.10 13.73
C GLY A 379 -2.42 3.85 13.28
N GLU A 380 -2.39 3.53 11.98
CA GLU A 380 -1.63 2.41 11.40
C GLU A 380 -0.29 2.85 10.79
N MET A 381 0.10 4.13 10.96
CA MET A 381 1.29 4.75 10.39
C MET A 381 1.27 4.83 8.85
N VAL A 382 0.08 4.87 8.24
CA VAL A 382 -0.09 5.11 6.81
C VAL A 382 -0.01 6.61 6.54
N GLY A 383 0.63 7.00 5.44
CA GLY A 383 0.76 8.40 5.02
C GLY A 383 -0.48 8.93 4.28
N HIS A 384 -0.94 10.12 4.68
CA HIS A 384 -2.06 10.84 4.07
C HIS A 384 -1.68 12.28 3.72
N ILE A 385 -1.78 12.66 2.45
CA ILE A 385 -1.55 14.06 2.03
C ILE A 385 -2.74 14.94 2.44
N SER A 386 -2.44 16.11 2.98
CA SER A 386 -3.37 17.10 3.52
C SER A 386 -3.05 18.50 3.00
N ASP A 387 -3.95 19.46 3.28
CA ASP A 387 -3.80 20.89 2.95
C ASP A 387 -3.77 21.22 1.45
N PHE A 388 -4.95 21.13 0.83
CA PHE A 388 -5.15 21.50 -0.57
C PHE A 388 -5.38 23.01 -0.76
N GLY A 389 -5.05 23.83 0.24
CA GLY A 389 -5.29 25.26 0.25
C GLY A 389 -4.60 26.06 -0.87
N LEU A 390 -3.61 25.47 -1.54
CA LEU A 390 -2.87 26.04 -2.66
C LEU A 390 -3.06 25.27 -3.98
N ALA A 391 -3.91 24.25 -3.97
CA ALA A 391 -4.07 23.34 -5.09
C ALA A 391 -4.50 24.05 -6.39
N LYS A 392 -4.19 23.42 -7.52
CA LYS A 392 -4.56 23.90 -8.85
C LYS A 392 -5.15 22.77 -9.66
N ILE A 393 -6.39 22.93 -10.08
CA ILE A 393 -7.07 22.02 -11.01
C ILE A 393 -6.73 22.46 -12.43
N LEU A 394 -6.20 21.54 -13.24
CA LEU A 394 -5.85 21.75 -14.63
C LEU A 394 -7.08 21.48 -15.52
N SER A 395 -7.94 22.48 -15.71
CA SER A 395 -9.07 22.38 -16.64
C SER A 395 -8.60 22.52 -18.09
N GLY A 396 -8.98 21.58 -18.95
CA GLY A 396 -8.69 21.60 -20.40
C GLY A 396 -9.49 22.64 -21.19
N ASP A 397 -10.59 23.15 -20.63
CA ASP A 397 -11.43 24.17 -21.26
C ASP A 397 -10.99 25.58 -20.89
N LYS A 398 -10.34 26.25 -21.84
CA LYS A 398 -10.28 27.72 -21.90
C LYS A 398 -11.67 28.27 -22.27
N SER A 399 -12.67 28.19 -21.39
CA SER A 399 -13.83 29.08 -21.50
C SER A 399 -14.58 29.32 -20.17
N ASN A 400 -14.75 30.61 -19.87
CA ASN A 400 -15.89 31.22 -19.18
C ASN A 400 -16.08 31.08 -17.65
N PHE A 401 -15.00 30.91 -16.87
CA PHE A 401 -14.93 31.59 -15.57
C PHE A 401 -13.89 32.71 -15.68
N SER A 402 -14.39 33.94 -15.67
CA SER A 402 -13.66 35.21 -15.64
C SER A 402 -12.16 35.09 -15.37
N THR A 403 -11.40 35.19 -16.45
CA THR A 403 -10.03 35.72 -16.48
C THR A 403 -10.07 37.15 -15.93
N ASN A 404 -10.13 37.32 -14.61
CA ASN A 404 -10.06 38.62 -13.94
C ASN A 404 -9.65 38.51 -12.47
N GLU A 405 -8.84 37.51 -12.11
CA GLU A 405 -7.99 37.65 -10.92
C GLU A 405 -6.56 37.40 -11.33
N SER A 406 -5.86 38.53 -11.49
CA SER A 406 -4.42 38.68 -11.46
C SER A 406 -3.69 37.45 -10.92
N SER A 407 -2.75 36.98 -11.72
CA SER A 407 -1.49 36.44 -11.25
C SER A 407 -0.93 37.35 -10.15
N SER A 408 -1.40 37.18 -8.91
CA SER A 408 -0.66 37.68 -7.77
C SER A 408 0.58 36.80 -7.72
N VAL A 409 1.65 37.40 -8.21
CA VAL A 409 3.06 37.00 -8.19
C VAL A 409 3.49 36.80 -6.72
N GLY A 410 2.89 35.81 -6.08
CA GLY A 410 3.33 35.26 -4.81
C GLY A 410 3.94 33.90 -5.12
N LEU A 411 5.20 33.71 -4.75
CA LEU A 411 5.86 32.41 -4.77
C LEU A 411 4.89 31.36 -4.19
N ARG A 412 4.45 30.41 -5.01
CA ARG A 412 3.59 29.30 -4.58
C ARG A 412 4.47 28.16 -4.10
N GLY A 413 4.07 27.56 -2.97
CA GLY A 413 4.81 26.53 -2.28
C GLY A 413 5.67 27.06 -1.13
N THR A 414 6.23 26.12 -0.38
CA THR A 414 7.06 26.41 0.79
C THR A 414 8.54 26.50 0.41
N ILE A 415 9.26 27.44 1.02
CA ILE A 415 10.71 27.63 0.83
C ILE A 415 11.43 26.30 1.08
N GLY A 416 12.33 25.92 0.17
CA GLY A 416 13.07 24.66 0.19
C GLY A 416 12.40 23.52 -0.58
N TYR A 417 11.07 23.52 -0.71
CA TYR A 417 10.31 22.50 -1.45
C TYR A 417 9.75 23.01 -2.79
N ALA A 418 9.61 24.33 -2.94
CA ALA A 418 9.14 24.94 -4.17
C ALA A 418 10.17 24.72 -5.31
N PRO A 419 9.72 24.31 -6.51
CA PRO A 419 10.60 24.09 -7.64
C PRO A 419 11.12 25.42 -8.20
N PRO A 420 12.35 25.46 -8.75
CA PRO A 420 13.01 26.70 -9.16
C PRO A 420 12.25 27.44 -10.27
N GLU A 421 11.62 26.72 -11.20
CA GLU A 421 10.89 27.32 -12.33
C GLU A 421 9.66 28.13 -11.90
N TYR A 422 9.08 27.88 -10.72
CA TYR A 422 7.98 28.68 -10.18
C TYR A 422 8.46 30.08 -9.75
N GLY A 423 9.71 30.20 -9.30
CA GLY A 423 10.35 31.50 -9.05
C GLY A 423 10.67 32.26 -10.34
N MET A 424 10.76 31.55 -11.47
CA MET A 424 11.04 32.10 -12.81
C MET A 424 9.75 32.44 -13.60
N GLY A 425 8.58 32.29 -12.98
CA GLY A 425 7.29 32.62 -13.60
C GLY A 425 6.74 31.55 -14.56
N SER A 426 7.25 30.31 -14.49
CA SER A 426 6.69 29.21 -15.28
C SER A 426 5.30 28.81 -14.79
N GLU A 427 4.49 28.22 -15.68
CA GLU A 427 3.17 27.70 -15.33
C GLU A 427 3.27 26.52 -14.36
N LEU A 428 2.27 26.42 -13.46
CA LEU A 428 2.18 25.30 -12.53
C LEU A 428 1.91 24.00 -13.32
N SER A 429 2.65 22.95 -12.98
CA SER A 429 2.53 21.62 -13.57
C SER A 429 2.65 20.55 -12.50
N THR A 430 2.20 19.33 -12.81
CA THR A 430 2.36 18.15 -11.95
C THR A 430 3.82 17.88 -11.60
N ASN A 431 4.76 18.23 -12.50
CA ASN A 431 6.20 18.15 -12.26
C ASN A 431 6.67 18.99 -11.06
N GLY A 432 5.94 20.03 -10.66
CA GLY A 432 6.28 20.78 -9.45
C GLY A 432 6.05 19.97 -8.18
N ASP A 433 4.96 19.20 -8.11
CA ASP A 433 4.73 18.27 -6.99
C ASP A 433 5.79 17.16 -6.98
N VAL A 434 6.22 16.67 -8.16
CA VAL A 434 7.31 15.69 -8.28
C VAL A 434 8.62 16.24 -7.71
N TYR A 435 8.93 17.52 -7.96
CA TYR A 435 10.09 18.17 -7.35
C TYR A 435 10.00 18.23 -5.83
N SER A 436 8.87 18.70 -5.30
CA SER A 436 8.64 18.79 -3.86
C SER A 436 8.69 17.40 -3.21
N TYR A 437 8.19 16.37 -3.89
CA TYR A 437 8.29 14.97 -3.47
C TYR A 437 9.75 14.49 -3.41
N GLY A 438 10.56 14.85 -4.41
CA GLY A 438 11.99 14.58 -4.43
C GLY A 438 12.69 15.16 -3.20
N ILE A 439 12.44 16.43 -2.88
CA ILE A 439 12.99 17.07 -1.67
C ILE A 439 12.52 16.38 -0.39
N LEU A 440 11.24 16.01 -0.30
CA LEU A 440 10.66 15.27 0.83
C LEU A 440 11.37 13.92 1.02
N LEU A 441 11.68 13.18 -0.05
CA LEU A 441 12.48 11.95 0.02
C LEU A 441 13.89 12.20 0.58
N LEU A 442 14.58 13.22 0.06
CA LEU A 442 15.94 13.54 0.50
C LEU A 442 15.97 13.94 1.98
N GLU A 443 14.97 14.69 2.44
CA GLU A 443 14.83 15.05 3.85
C GLU A 443 14.54 13.84 4.73
N MET A 444 13.63 12.96 4.31
CA MET A 444 13.35 11.70 5.02
C MET A 444 14.58 10.82 5.15
N LEU A 445 15.55 10.84 4.22
CA LEU A 445 16.73 9.98 4.35
C LEU A 445 17.90 10.63 5.06
N THR A 446 18.04 11.95 4.95
CA THR A 446 19.14 12.67 5.59
C THR A 446 18.84 13.12 7.01
N GLY A 447 17.55 13.29 7.33
CA GLY A 447 17.10 13.96 8.56
C GLY A 447 17.39 15.47 8.56
N LYS A 448 17.72 16.08 7.41
CA LYS A 448 18.00 17.53 7.32
C LYS A 448 16.89 18.27 6.59
N ARG A 449 16.39 19.32 7.23
CA ARG A 449 15.49 20.30 6.62
C ARG A 449 16.14 20.96 5.40
N PRO A 450 15.43 21.16 4.28
CA PRO A 450 15.96 21.91 3.14
C PRO A 450 16.23 23.39 3.46
N THR A 451 15.66 23.90 4.55
CA THR A 451 15.85 25.27 5.08
C THR A 451 16.96 25.39 6.14
N ASN A 452 17.73 24.32 6.38
CA ASN A 452 18.85 24.36 7.32
C ASN A 452 19.88 25.43 6.91
N GLU A 453 20.46 26.15 7.86
CA GLU A 453 21.39 27.28 7.62
C GLU A 453 22.57 26.90 6.72
N ARG A 454 23.00 25.64 6.75
CA ARG A 454 24.06 25.10 5.88
C ARG A 454 23.71 25.03 4.38
N PHE A 455 22.45 25.26 4.02
CA PHE A 455 21.93 25.25 2.64
C PHE A 455 21.60 26.67 2.16
N THR A 456 22.37 27.65 2.61
CA THR A 456 22.31 29.03 2.15
C THR A 456 23.28 29.24 0.97
N GLU A 457 23.18 30.39 0.29
CA GLU A 457 24.15 30.82 -0.73
C GLU A 457 24.33 29.89 -1.95
N GLY A 458 23.23 29.32 -2.46
CA GLY A 458 23.25 28.47 -3.68
C GLY A 458 23.55 26.99 -3.41
N LEU A 459 23.80 26.62 -2.15
CA LEU A 459 23.76 25.23 -1.71
C LEU A 459 22.31 24.80 -1.48
N SER A 460 22.00 23.55 -1.77
CA SER A 460 20.66 22.98 -1.58
C SER A 460 20.78 21.56 -1.03
N LEU A 461 19.69 21.05 -0.43
CA LEU A 461 19.64 19.66 0.01
C LEU A 461 19.89 18.70 -1.17
N HIS A 462 19.35 19.02 -2.36
CA HIS A 462 19.64 18.28 -3.59
C HIS A 462 21.14 18.25 -3.89
N ASN A 463 21.80 19.40 -3.95
CA ASN A 463 23.23 19.48 -4.29
C ASN A 463 24.11 18.81 -3.22
N PHE A 464 23.72 18.92 -1.95
CA PHE A 464 24.39 18.24 -0.85
C PHE A 464 24.37 16.72 -1.00
N VAL A 465 23.20 16.15 -1.32
CA VAL A 465 23.07 14.71 -1.58
C VAL A 465 23.80 14.31 -2.86
N LYS A 466 23.61 15.06 -3.95
CA LYS A 466 24.24 14.79 -5.26
C LYS A 466 25.77 14.72 -5.18
N THR A 467 26.38 15.59 -4.38
CA THR A 467 27.85 15.64 -4.21
C THR A 467 28.39 14.54 -3.30
N ALA A 468 27.53 13.87 -2.53
CA ALA A 468 27.91 12.78 -1.66
C ALA A 468 27.75 11.40 -2.31
N LEU A 469 26.88 11.23 -3.30
CA LEU A 469 26.66 9.93 -3.94
C LEU A 469 27.70 9.59 -5.03
N PRO A 470 28.04 8.30 -5.20
CA PRO A 470 27.70 7.19 -4.31
C PRO A 470 28.66 7.05 -3.11
N ASP A 471 29.85 7.66 -3.19
CA ASP A 471 31.01 7.28 -2.37
C ASP A 471 30.93 7.70 -0.89
N ARG A 472 30.21 8.78 -0.58
CA ARG A 472 30.07 9.36 0.78
C ARG A 472 28.66 9.26 1.34
N VAL A 473 27.87 8.30 0.86
CA VAL A 473 26.46 8.15 1.26
C VAL A 473 26.29 7.95 2.78
N VAL A 474 27.22 7.27 3.44
CA VAL A 474 27.16 7.00 4.90
C VAL A 474 27.22 8.29 5.72
N GLU A 475 27.93 9.31 5.24
CA GLU A 475 28.09 10.60 5.94
C GLU A 475 26.81 11.44 5.93
N ILE A 476 25.92 11.20 4.97
CA ILE A 476 24.74 12.05 4.76
C ILE A 476 23.44 11.44 5.30
N ILE A 477 23.39 10.11 5.46
CA ILE A 477 22.24 9.35 5.98
C ILE A 477 21.92 9.77 7.42
N ASP A 478 20.64 9.82 7.75
CA ASP A 478 20.16 9.96 9.13
C ASP A 478 20.71 8.81 9.99
N PRO A 479 21.48 9.09 11.06
CA PRO A 479 22.08 8.06 11.91
C PRO A 479 21.10 7.02 12.45
N ILE A 480 19.83 7.38 12.68
CA ILE A 480 18.79 6.44 13.14
C ILE A 480 18.60 5.30 12.12
N LEU A 481 18.80 5.59 10.83
CA LEU A 481 18.68 4.60 9.76
C LEU A 481 19.90 3.65 9.70
N LEU A 482 21.00 3.95 10.39
CA LEU A 482 22.20 3.11 10.48
C LEU A 482 22.26 2.27 11.77
N GLN A 483 21.64 2.73 12.86
CA GLN A 483 21.71 2.10 14.18
C GLN A 483 20.92 0.77 14.32
N GLU A 484 20.10 0.41 13.33
CA GLU A 484 19.26 -0.80 13.39
C GLU A 484 19.99 -2.13 13.13
N SER A 485 21.30 -2.11 12.86
CA SER A 485 22.10 -3.33 12.63
C SER A 485 22.44 -4.13 13.90
N GLY A 486 22.05 -3.67 15.10
CA GLY A 486 22.56 -4.20 16.37
C GLY A 486 21.54 -4.45 17.47
N ARG A 487 20.48 -5.23 17.24
CA ARG A 487 19.62 -5.74 18.34
C ARG A 487 19.96 -7.19 18.74
N GLY A 488 21.26 -7.47 18.78
CA GLY A 488 21.82 -8.76 19.19
C GLY A 488 23.33 -8.69 19.43
N GLY A 489 23.76 -8.00 20.49
CA GLY A 489 25.11 -8.11 21.06
C GLY A 489 26.14 -7.10 20.55
N ILE A 490 26.65 -6.30 21.49
CA ILE A 490 27.82 -5.43 21.44
C ILE A 490 27.73 -4.27 20.43
N VAL A 491 27.92 -3.05 20.94
CA VAL A 491 28.24 -1.86 20.15
C VAL A 491 29.53 -2.16 19.40
N ALA A 492 29.41 -2.74 18.21
CA ALA A 492 30.48 -2.70 17.25
C ALA A 492 30.45 -1.28 16.69
N ASP A 493 31.43 -0.48 17.11
CA ASP A 493 31.92 0.61 16.27
C ASP A 493 31.92 0.09 14.83
N ILE A 494 31.12 0.70 13.97
CA ILE A 494 31.21 0.49 12.53
C ILE A 494 32.56 1.11 12.14
N THR A 495 33.64 0.39 12.38
CA THR A 495 34.90 0.59 11.69
C THR A 495 34.62 0.17 10.25
N LEU A 496 34.30 1.17 9.44
CA LEU A 496 34.06 1.10 8.01
C LEU A 496 35.29 0.50 7.32
N ASN A 497 35.31 -0.82 7.22
CA ASN A 497 36.22 -1.50 6.29
C ASN A 497 35.62 -1.30 4.89
N GLU A 498 36.22 -0.40 4.11
CA GLU A 498 35.82 0.00 2.74
C GLU A 498 35.55 -1.21 1.81
N ASN A 499 36.15 -2.36 2.10
CA ASN A 499 36.04 -3.58 1.29
C ASN A 499 34.69 -4.31 1.38
N ASN A 500 33.77 -3.95 2.29
CA ASN A 500 32.46 -4.62 2.44
C ASN A 500 31.23 -3.75 2.12
N LEU A 501 31.42 -2.47 1.79
CA LEU A 501 30.34 -1.49 1.58
C LEU A 501 29.41 -1.87 0.40
N GLY A 502 29.97 -2.45 -0.66
CA GLY A 502 29.23 -2.85 -1.86
C GLY A 502 28.23 -4.00 -1.66
N ASN A 503 28.29 -4.73 -0.54
CA ASN A 503 27.41 -5.88 -0.27
C ASN A 503 26.28 -5.58 0.74
N ASP A 504 26.20 -4.37 1.29
CA ASP A 504 25.14 -4.01 2.23
C ASP A 504 23.85 -3.66 1.47
N ILE A 505 22.88 -4.58 1.51
CA ILE A 505 21.57 -4.42 0.86
C ILE A 505 20.81 -3.18 1.35
N ARG A 506 20.97 -2.81 2.63
CA ARG A 506 20.33 -1.64 3.22
C ARG A 506 20.93 -0.36 2.65
N LEU A 507 22.26 -0.32 2.53
CA LEU A 507 22.94 0.82 1.93
C LEU A 507 22.60 0.95 0.44
N GLN A 508 22.54 -0.17 -0.30
CA GLN A 508 22.09 -0.17 -1.69
C GLN A 508 20.64 0.36 -1.83
N CYS A 509 19.74 -0.03 -0.93
CA CYS A 509 18.37 0.49 -0.92
C CYS A 509 18.35 1.99 -0.62
N LEU A 510 19.14 2.48 0.34
CA LEU A 510 19.28 3.90 0.65
C LEU A 510 19.81 4.71 -0.55
N ILE A 511 20.86 4.22 -1.21
CA ILE A 511 21.42 4.84 -2.43
C ILE A 511 20.33 4.93 -3.51
N ALA A 512 19.60 3.83 -3.76
CA ALA A 512 18.56 3.81 -4.78
C ALA A 512 17.42 4.80 -4.48
N ILE A 513 17.03 4.99 -3.21
CA ILE A 513 16.01 5.99 -2.85
C ILE A 513 16.57 7.42 -2.99
N PHE A 514 17.84 7.66 -2.65
CA PHE A 514 18.49 8.95 -2.91
C PHE A 514 18.51 9.28 -4.41
N GLU A 515 18.81 8.30 -5.27
CA GLU A 515 18.78 8.48 -6.73
C GLU A 515 17.36 8.84 -7.23
N ILE A 516 16.32 8.24 -6.66
CA ILE A 516 14.92 8.63 -6.95
C ILE A 516 14.68 10.07 -6.52
N GLY A 517 15.03 10.43 -5.28
CA GLY A 517 14.87 11.80 -4.75
C GLY A 517 15.61 12.84 -5.59
N LEU A 518 16.84 12.56 -6.01
CA LEU A 518 17.63 13.41 -6.91
C LEU A 518 16.97 13.55 -8.27
N THR A 519 16.54 12.45 -8.89
CA THR A 519 15.89 12.48 -10.21
C THR A 519 14.59 13.29 -10.17
N CYS A 520 13.78 13.09 -9.13
CA CYS A 520 12.54 13.84 -8.93
C CYS A 520 12.77 15.33 -8.70
N SER A 521 13.85 15.71 -8.03
CA SER A 521 14.18 17.10 -7.68
C SER A 521 15.19 17.77 -8.63
N THR A 522 15.35 17.26 -9.85
CA THR A 522 16.17 17.92 -10.88
C THR A 522 15.55 19.25 -11.30
N GLU A 523 16.38 20.24 -11.64
CA GLU A 523 15.92 21.58 -12.05
C GLU A 523 15.02 21.53 -13.27
N SER A 524 15.39 20.75 -14.29
CA SER A 524 14.59 20.60 -15.52
C SER A 524 13.32 19.76 -15.28
N PRO A 525 12.10 20.32 -15.48
CA PRO A 525 10.86 19.57 -15.25
C PRO A 525 10.70 18.32 -16.12
N SER A 526 11.23 18.34 -17.35
CA SER A 526 11.12 17.21 -18.29
C SER A 526 12.02 16.03 -17.95
N GLU A 527 13.01 16.22 -17.08
CA GLU A 527 13.93 15.17 -16.62
C GLU A 527 13.45 14.50 -15.33
N ARG A 528 12.38 15.01 -14.71
CA ARG A 528 11.84 14.48 -13.47
C ARG A 528 11.15 13.15 -13.72
N MET A 529 11.30 12.24 -12.76
CA MET A 529 10.73 10.89 -12.86
C MET A 529 9.21 10.93 -12.74
N ASP A 530 8.51 10.27 -13.67
CA ASP A 530 7.06 10.07 -13.57
C ASP A 530 6.68 9.33 -12.27
N MET A 531 5.59 9.74 -11.63
CA MET A 531 5.16 9.16 -10.35
C MET A 531 4.87 7.66 -10.43
N SER A 532 4.44 7.13 -11.58
CA SER A 532 4.24 5.68 -11.76
C SER A 532 5.57 4.92 -11.69
N ASN A 533 6.64 5.52 -12.23
CA ASN A 533 8.00 4.97 -12.17
C ASN A 533 8.57 5.07 -10.74
N VAL A 534 8.32 6.19 -10.05
CA VAL A 534 8.67 6.37 -8.64
C VAL A 534 8.07 5.25 -7.79
N ILE A 535 6.75 5.01 -7.91
CA ILE A 535 6.03 3.94 -7.19
C ILE A 535 6.67 2.58 -7.49
N THR A 536 6.88 2.26 -8.77
CA THR A 536 7.45 0.98 -9.19
C THR A 536 8.81 0.74 -8.55
N LYS A 537 9.70 1.75 -8.57
CA LYS A 537 11.04 1.64 -7.98
C LYS A 537 10.99 1.54 -6.46
N LEU A 538 10.20 2.37 -5.77
CA LEU A 538 10.10 2.33 -4.31
C LEU A 538 9.48 1.04 -3.80
N CYS A 539 8.44 0.52 -4.46
CA CYS A 539 7.87 -0.79 -4.14
C CYS A 539 8.93 -1.89 -4.31
N SER A 540 9.70 -1.89 -5.40
CA SER A 540 10.80 -2.84 -5.60
C SER A 540 11.87 -2.75 -4.50
N ILE A 541 12.24 -1.53 -4.07
CA ILE A 541 13.19 -1.31 -2.98
C ILE A 541 12.65 -1.83 -1.64
N ARG A 542 11.36 -1.59 -1.37
CA ARG A 542 10.66 -2.09 -0.17
C ARG A 542 10.67 -3.61 -0.13
N GLU A 543 10.30 -4.27 -1.23
CA GLU A 543 10.32 -5.73 -1.34
C GLU A 543 11.74 -6.29 -1.19
N LYS A 544 12.73 -5.65 -1.82
CA LYS A 544 14.15 -6.05 -1.72
C LYS A 544 14.65 -5.98 -0.27
N PHE A 545 14.24 -4.97 0.48
CA PHE A 545 14.63 -4.80 1.89
C PHE A 545 13.96 -5.81 2.83
N LEU A 546 12.71 -6.21 2.54
CA LEU A 546 11.95 -7.15 3.38
C LEU A 546 12.33 -8.63 3.19
N ARG A 547 13.07 -8.98 2.13
CA ARG A 547 13.56 -10.35 1.91
C ARG A 547 14.68 -10.72 2.90
N PRO A 548 14.60 -11.85 3.64
CA PRO A 548 15.63 -12.22 4.61
C PRO A 548 16.97 -12.62 3.97
N THR A 549 18.04 -11.95 4.35
CA THR A 549 19.43 -12.28 4.02
C THR A 549 19.91 -13.52 4.79
N ARG A 550 19.80 -14.72 4.19
CA ARG A 550 20.60 -15.89 4.61
C ARG A 550 21.27 -16.53 3.40
N LEU A 551 22.51 -16.13 3.13
CA LEU A 551 23.58 -16.96 2.55
C LEU A 551 24.87 -16.13 2.43
N ARG A 552 25.59 -15.99 3.54
CA ARG A 552 27.07 -15.85 3.56
C ARG A 552 27.60 -16.29 4.92
N ARG A 553 27.78 -17.60 5.11
CA ARG A 553 28.80 -18.16 6.02
C ARG A 553 29.30 -19.48 5.44
N GLY A 554 30.58 -19.50 5.07
CA GLY A 554 31.42 -20.70 5.05
C GLY A 554 31.80 -21.26 3.67
N VAL A 555 32.86 -20.70 3.08
CA VAL A 555 34.02 -21.52 2.65
C VAL A 555 35.24 -20.87 3.29
#